data_AF-A0A9Q9P6T3-F1
#
_entry.id   AF-A0A9Q9P6T3-F1
#
_cell.length_a   1.000
_cell.length_b   1.000
_cell.length_c   1.000
_cell.angle_alpha   90.00
_cell.angle_beta   90.00
_cell.angle_gamma   90.00
#
_symmetry.space_group_name_H-M   'P 1'
#
loop_
_entity.id
_entity.type
_entity.pdbx_description
1 polymer ?
#
loop_
_entity_poly.entity_id
_entity_poly.type
_entity_poly.pdbx_seq_one_letter_code
_entity_poly.pdbx_strand_id
1 'polypeptide(L)'
;MPRNSDSILLESVSTHRRRLRQAFVLGRLADRRSVNDNVKRFIGSVVLAAVVGVGCLGYSFVTNALAQQAAQQQAQQTPRPVPTTQSQQETN
;
A
#
# COMPACT_ATOMS: atom_id res chain seq x y z
N MET A 1 29.14 -14.37 -46.86
CA MET A 1 27.93 -14.11 -46.07
C MET A 1 27.97 -14.92 -44.77
N PRO A 2 28.51 -14.37 -43.67
CA PRO A 2 28.66 -15.07 -42.37
C PRO A 2 27.49 -14.83 -41.39
N ARG A 3 26.58 -13.90 -41.71
CA ARG A 3 25.55 -13.39 -40.78
C ARG A 3 24.45 -14.39 -40.41
N ASN A 4 24.22 -15.39 -41.26
CA ASN A 4 23.20 -16.42 -41.00
C ASN A 4 23.62 -17.39 -39.89
N SER A 5 24.91 -17.60 -39.67
CA SER A 5 25.40 -18.53 -38.64
C SER A 5 25.16 -17.96 -37.23
N ASP A 6 25.43 -16.66 -37.06
CA ASP A 6 25.20 -15.97 -35.79
C ASP A 6 23.71 -15.87 -35.46
N SER A 7 22.84 -15.63 -36.45
CA SER A 7 21.40 -15.60 -36.23
C SER A 7 20.85 -16.96 -35.79
N ILE A 8 21.38 -18.07 -36.32
CA ILE A 8 20.97 -19.42 -35.92
C ILE A 8 21.42 -19.73 -34.48
N LEU A 9 22.60 -19.27 -34.07
CA LEU A 9 23.07 -19.40 -32.69
C LEU A 9 22.21 -18.55 -31.73
N LEU A 10 21.87 -17.32 -32.10
CA LEU A 10 21.00 -16.46 -31.30
C LEU A 10 19.59 -17.05 -31.13
N GLU A 11 19.02 -17.62 -32.19
CA GLU A 11 17.73 -18.29 -32.12
C GLU A 11 17.78 -19.51 -31.16
N SER A 12 18.84 -20.31 -31.25
CA SER A 12 19.07 -21.47 -30.37
C SER A 12 19.26 -21.08 -28.90
N VAL A 13 20.09 -20.06 -28.62
CA VAL A 13 20.32 -19.59 -27.25
C VAL A 13 19.06 -18.93 -26.68
N SER A 14 18.31 -18.18 -27.49
CA SER A 14 17.06 -17.54 -27.05
C SER A 14 16.01 -18.57 -26.63
N THR A 15 15.86 -19.67 -27.39
CA THR A 15 14.92 -20.74 -27.07
C THR A 15 15.35 -21.51 -25.82
N HIS A 16 16.64 -21.80 -25.68
CA HIS A 16 17.17 -22.47 -24.49
C HIS A 16 16.97 -21.62 -23.23
N ARG A 17 17.29 -20.31 -23.31
CA ARG A 17 17.10 -19.37 -22.20
C ARG A 17 15.63 -19.17 -21.85
N ARG A 18 14.74 -19.17 -22.84
CA ARG A 18 13.28 -19.11 -22.63
C ARG A 18 12.78 -20.36 -21.91
N ARG A 19 13.25 -21.56 -22.30
CA ARG A 19 12.88 -22.82 -21.61
C ARG A 19 13.39 -22.87 -20.17
N LEU A 20 14.63 -22.43 -19.93
CA LEU A 20 15.21 -22.32 -18.58
C LEU A 20 14.46 -21.30 -17.71
N ARG A 21 14.14 -20.11 -18.25
CA ARG A 21 13.33 -19.11 -17.53
C ARG A 21 11.94 -19.63 -17.22
N GLN A 22 11.30 -20.33 -18.14
CA GLN A 22 9.99 -20.92 -17.89
C GLN A 22 10.08 -22.03 -16.82
N ALA A 23 11.15 -22.83 -16.80
CA ALA A 23 11.38 -23.82 -15.74
C ALA A 23 11.70 -23.18 -14.38
N PHE A 24 12.39 -22.04 -14.37
CA PHE A 24 12.71 -21.32 -13.14
C PHE A 24 11.49 -20.57 -12.57
N VAL A 25 10.71 -19.94 -13.45
CA VAL A 25 9.51 -19.19 -13.06
C VAL A 25 8.34 -20.10 -12.70
N LEU A 26 8.21 -21.28 -13.33
CA LEU A 26 7.07 -22.19 -13.13
C LEU A 26 7.40 -23.54 -12.46
N GLY A 27 8.66 -23.81 -12.08
CA GLY A 27 9.05 -25.11 -11.51
C GLY A 27 8.92 -26.30 -12.49
N ARG A 28 9.36 -27.50 -12.08
CA ARG A 28 9.24 -28.75 -12.88
C ARG A 28 7.78 -28.94 -13.32
N LEU A 29 7.58 -29.37 -14.57
CA LEU A 29 6.29 -29.41 -15.30
C LEU A 29 5.08 -30.01 -14.55
N ALA A 30 5.28 -30.81 -13.50
CA ALA A 30 4.20 -31.33 -12.65
C ALA A 30 3.48 -30.23 -11.83
N ASP A 31 4.15 -29.10 -11.57
CA ASP A 31 3.62 -28.03 -10.71
C ASP A 31 2.80 -26.97 -11.48
N ARG A 32 2.66 -27.10 -12.81
CA ARG A 32 1.98 -26.07 -13.64
C ARG A 32 0.56 -25.74 -13.20
N ARG A 33 -0.20 -26.72 -12.68
CA ARG A 33 -1.57 -26.49 -12.20
C ARG A 33 -1.57 -25.79 -10.85
N SER A 34 -0.69 -26.20 -9.93
CA SER A 34 -0.54 -25.57 -8.61
C SER A 34 0.08 -24.16 -8.71
N VAL A 35 1.06 -23.93 -9.59
CA VAL A 35 1.64 -22.59 -9.82
C VAL A 35 0.60 -21.61 -10.35
N ASN A 36 -0.26 -22.01 -11.28
CA ASN A 36 -1.28 -21.10 -11.81
C ASN A 36 -2.31 -20.70 -10.72
N ASP A 37 -2.65 -21.63 -9.82
CA ASP A 37 -3.53 -21.33 -8.68
C ASP A 37 -2.83 -20.47 -7.61
N ASN A 38 -1.55 -20.74 -7.33
CA ASN A 38 -0.73 -19.94 -6.43
C ASN A 38 -0.49 -18.52 -6.98
N VAL A 39 -0.29 -18.35 -8.28
CA VAL A 39 -0.16 -17.04 -8.93
C VAL A 39 -1.47 -16.26 -8.85
N LYS A 40 -2.62 -16.91 -9.10
CA LYS A 40 -3.94 -16.27 -8.91
C LYS A 40 -4.16 -15.87 -7.45
N ARG A 41 -3.80 -16.73 -6.51
CA ARG A 41 -3.90 -16.45 -5.07
C ARG A 41 -2.95 -15.32 -4.63
N PHE A 42 -1.74 -15.26 -5.20
CA PHE A 42 -0.79 -14.19 -4.97
C PHE A 42 -1.33 -12.84 -5.46
N ILE A 43 -1.80 -12.78 -6.72
CA ILE A 43 -2.43 -11.57 -7.28
C ILE A 43 -3.63 -11.15 -6.41
N GLY A 44 -4.47 -12.10 -6.00
CA GLY A 44 -5.59 -11.85 -5.09
C GLY A 44 -5.12 -11.25 -3.76
N SER A 45 -4.06 -11.79 -3.16
CA SER A 45 -3.50 -11.28 -1.91
C SER A 45 -2.92 -9.87 -2.02
N VAL A 46 -2.27 -9.55 -3.15
CA VAL A 46 -1.74 -8.21 -3.43
C VAL A 46 -2.86 -7.19 -3.56
N VAL A 47 -3.94 -7.54 -4.29
CA VAL A 47 -5.12 -6.68 -4.40
C VAL A 47 -5.77 -6.46 -3.03
N LEU A 48 -5.94 -7.53 -2.24
CA LEU A 48 -6.50 -7.43 -0.89
C LEU A 48 -5.64 -6.53 0.02
N ALA A 49 -4.32 -6.72 0.02
CA ALA A 49 -3.39 -5.90 0.80
C ALA A 49 -3.45 -4.42 0.38
N ALA A 50 -3.54 -4.13 -0.92
CA ALA A 50 -3.68 -2.77 -1.43
C ALA A 50 -5.00 -2.13 -0.95
N VAL A 51 -6.12 -2.84 -1.02
CA VAL A 51 -7.43 -2.35 -0.55
C VAL A 51 -7.41 -2.07 0.95
N VAL A 52 -6.86 -2.99 1.75
CA VAL A 52 -6.73 -2.81 3.20
C VAL A 52 -5.82 -1.62 3.53
N GLY A 53 -4.70 -1.47 2.82
CA GLY A 53 -3.79 -0.34 2.97
C GLY A 53 -4.48 0.99 2.69
N VAL A 54 -5.15 1.12 1.54
CA VAL A 54 -5.89 2.34 1.17
C VAL A 54 -7.03 2.62 2.15
N GLY A 55 -7.76 1.60 2.59
CA GLY A 55 -8.85 1.75 3.56
C GLY A 55 -8.37 2.27 4.91
N CYS A 56 -7.26 1.72 5.42
CA CYS A 56 -6.68 2.16 6.70
C CYS A 56 -6.15 3.60 6.61
N LEU A 57 -5.37 3.91 5.56
CA LEU A 57 -4.83 5.25 5.34
C LEU A 57 -5.94 6.29 5.13
N GLY A 58 -6.98 5.93 4.37
CA GLY A 58 -8.13 6.80 4.14
C GLY A 58 -8.96 7.06 5.40
N TYR A 59 -9.24 6.02 6.20
CA TYR A 59 -9.99 6.17 7.45
C TYR A 59 -9.28 7.09 8.44
N SER A 60 -7.96 6.96 8.58
CA SER A 60 -7.17 7.81 9.47
C SER A 60 -7.23 9.30 9.10
N PHE A 61 -7.28 9.61 7.80
CA PHE A 61 -7.42 10.98 7.33
C PHE A 61 -8.80 11.58 7.66
N VAL A 62 -9.87 10.82 7.40
CA VAL A 62 -11.25 11.29 7.65
C VAL A 62 -11.50 11.49 9.15
N THR A 63 -11.09 10.54 9.98
CA THR A 63 -11.29 10.65 11.44
C THR A 63 -10.52 11.82 12.03
N ASN A 64 -9.27 12.05 11.59
CA ASN A 64 -8.49 13.18 12.07
C ASN A 64 -9.11 14.53 11.67
N ALA A 65 -9.59 14.67 10.43
CA ALA A 65 -10.28 15.87 9.98
C ALA A 65 -11.55 16.16 10.79
N LEU A 66 -12.34 15.12 11.09
CA LEU A 66 -13.58 15.25 11.86
C LEU A 66 -13.31 15.54 13.36
N ALA A 67 -12.27 14.91 13.92
CA ALA A 67 -11.83 15.15 15.30
C ALA A 67 -11.33 16.60 15.49
N GLN A 68 -10.60 17.15 14.50
CA GLN A 68 -10.14 18.53 14.53
C GLN A 68 -11.32 19.53 14.60
N GLN A 69 -12.38 19.27 13.84
CA GLN A 69 -13.59 20.09 13.81
C GLN A 69 -14.37 19.99 15.12
N ALA A 70 -14.50 18.77 15.68
CA ALA A 70 -15.13 18.56 16.97
C ALA A 70 -14.37 19.25 18.12
N ALA A 71 -13.04 19.19 18.10
CA ALA A 71 -12.19 19.85 19.09
C ALA A 71 -12.32 21.38 19.05
N GLN A 72 -12.44 21.99 17.86
CA GLN A 72 -12.68 23.43 17.72
C GLN A 72 -14.06 23.84 18.25
N GLN A 73 -15.09 23.03 17.99
CA GLN A 73 -16.43 23.28 18.52
C GLN A 73 -16.46 23.19 20.05
N GLN A 74 -15.74 22.23 20.64
CA GLN A 74 -15.61 22.11 22.09
C GLN A 74 -14.82 23.27 22.70
N ALA A 75 -13.74 23.73 22.06
CA ALA A 75 -12.99 24.90 22.54
C ALA A 75 -13.84 26.19 22.55
N GLN A 76 -14.80 26.31 21.64
CA GLN A 76 -15.74 27.44 21.62
C GLN A 76 -16.86 27.31 22.68
N GLN A 77 -17.14 26.09 23.13
CA GLN A 77 -18.18 25.78 24.12
C GLN A 77 -17.64 25.66 25.56
N THR A 78 -16.32 25.58 25.75
CA THR A 78 -15.72 25.70 27.09
C THR A 78 -16.04 27.09 27.63
N PRO A 79 -16.83 27.22 28.71
CA PRO A 79 -17.09 28.51 29.33
C PRO A 79 -15.75 29.14 29.70
N ARG A 80 -15.47 30.30 29.09
CA ARG A 80 -14.30 31.12 29.34
C ARG A 80 -14.20 31.31 30.87
N PRO A 81 -13.15 30.83 31.58
CA PRO A 81 -13.01 31.15 32.98
C PRO A 81 -12.92 32.68 33.05
N VAL A 82 -13.94 33.28 33.68
CA VAL A 82 -14.00 34.71 33.91
C VAL A 82 -12.71 35.11 34.62
N PRO A 83 -11.95 36.10 34.11
CA PRO A 83 -10.86 36.65 34.89
C PRO A 83 -11.52 37.32 36.08
N THR A 84 -11.44 36.70 37.27
CA THR A 84 -11.79 37.37 38.51
C THR A 84 -10.82 38.52 38.65
N THR A 85 -11.27 39.71 38.27
CA THR A 85 -10.56 40.96 38.49
C THR A 85 -10.31 41.05 39.99
N GLN A 86 -9.05 40.85 40.40
CA GLN A 86 -8.57 41.19 41.73
C GLN A 86 -8.60 42.71 41.85
N SER A 87 -9.78 43.27 42.12
CA SER A 87 -9.98 44.69 42.38
C SER A 87 -10.92 44.89 43.57
N GLN A 88 -10.66 44.18 44.66
CA GLN A 88 -11.23 44.44 45.99
C GLN A 88 -10.24 44.00 47.08
N GLN A 89 -9.10 44.66 47.16
CA GLN A 89 -8.28 44.67 48.37
C GLN A 89 -7.71 46.07 48.59
N GLU A 90 -8.62 47.05 48.54
CA GLU A 90 -8.40 48.39 49.05
C GLU A 90 -9.59 48.64 49.99
N THR A 91 -9.43 48.29 51.27
CA THR A 91 -10.11 48.87 52.46
C THR A 91 -9.76 47.98 53.67
N ASN A 92 -8.62 48.23 54.31
CA ASN A 92 -8.52 48.46 55.76
C ASN A 92 -7.16 49.09 56.07
#